data_AF-A0AAU6X410-F1
#
_entry.id   AF-A0AAU6X410-F1
#
_cell.length_a   1.000
_cell.length_b   1.000
_cell.length_c   1.000
_cell.angle_alpha   90.00
_cell.angle_beta   90.00
_cell.angle_gamma   90.00
#
_symmetry.space_group_name_H-M   'P 1'
#
loop_
_entity.id
_entity.type
_entity.pdbx_description
1 polymer ?
#
loop_
_entity_poly.entity_id
_entity_poly.type
_entity_poly.pdbx_seq_one_letter_code
_entity_poly.pdbx_strand_id
1 'polypeptide(L)'
;MKLWLSIIFCLTAIHVFAQDKPVAGLVFDQTTHERIAKVNVRNLRNGQSVYNNLKAEFKIMARPGDVLIISKQNYFSDTITLKSYADQMVYLKASSIMLNEVNVRDTVLSAQKKLEKTKRDYSKIYGSLSNRDLLTVSPGGGAGIGIDAIWNMISKSGRNAEHLRQIIEQDYKINVIDQRFNKTFVQQLTGLQEPQLTNFMVKYRPSYYMATTASDYEFASYIKANLKRFLRYPNAASMPSLK
;
A
#
# COMPACT_ATOMS: atom_id res chain seq x y z
N MET A 1 23.54 11.60 86.56
CA MET A 1 22.85 12.51 85.60
C MET A 1 23.43 12.50 84.19
N LYS A 2 24.73 12.23 83.97
CA LYS A 2 25.34 12.23 82.61
C LYS A 2 24.91 11.05 81.71
N LEU A 3 24.60 9.88 82.29
CA LEU A 3 24.18 8.70 81.51
C LEU A 3 22.77 8.80 80.90
N TRP A 4 21.89 9.61 81.51
CA TRP A 4 20.48 9.68 81.11
C TRP A 4 20.27 10.55 79.85
N LEU A 5 21.10 11.57 79.69
CA LEU A 5 21.18 12.39 78.47
C LEU A 5 21.64 11.58 77.25
N SER A 6 22.57 10.62 77.43
CA SER A 6 23.05 9.77 76.34
C SER A 6 22.00 8.76 75.84
N ILE A 7 21.13 8.28 76.73
CA ILE A 7 20.03 7.37 76.38
C ILE A 7 18.93 8.12 75.61
N ILE A 8 18.62 9.36 76.02
CA ILE A 8 17.65 10.21 75.32
C ILE A 8 18.15 10.61 73.92
N PHE A 9 19.43 10.89 73.74
CA PHE A 9 20.01 11.19 72.43
C PHE A 9 20.02 9.96 71.49
N CYS A 10 20.15 8.75 72.05
CA CYS A 10 20.10 7.51 71.26
C CYS A 10 18.68 7.13 70.81
N LEU A 11 17.64 7.53 71.54
CA LEU A 11 16.24 7.33 71.12
C LEU A 11 15.80 8.31 70.02
N THR A 12 16.42 9.48 69.91
CA THR A 12 16.12 10.43 68.81
C THR A 12 16.77 10.05 67.48
N ALA A 13 17.65 9.04 67.47
CA ALA A 13 18.32 8.53 66.28
C ALA A 13 17.57 7.34 65.62
N ILE A 14 16.34 7.05 66.04
CA ILE A 14 15.48 6.12 65.29
C ILE A 14 15.08 6.85 64.00
N HIS A 15 15.92 6.66 63.00
CA HIS A 15 15.73 7.13 61.65
C HIS A 15 14.29 6.86 61.20
N VAL A 16 13.60 7.93 60.84
CA VAL A 16 12.34 7.88 60.09
C VAL A 16 12.64 7.18 58.78
N PHE A 17 12.41 5.87 58.72
CA PHE A 17 12.26 5.17 57.45
C PHE A 17 11.04 5.78 56.80
N ALA A 18 11.23 6.73 55.89
CA ALA A 18 10.11 7.23 55.09
C ALA A 18 9.46 5.98 54.45
N GLN A 19 8.17 5.78 54.63
CA GLN A 19 7.52 4.54 54.22
C GLN A 19 7.21 4.64 52.73
N ASP A 20 7.71 3.69 51.94
CA ASP A 20 7.23 3.49 50.58
C ASP A 20 5.77 3.02 50.65
N LYS A 21 4.88 3.67 49.89
CA LYS A 21 3.49 3.23 49.75
C LYS A 21 3.23 2.84 48.30
N PRO A 22 2.31 1.89 48.05
CA PRO A 22 1.92 1.56 46.69
C PRO A 22 1.19 2.75 46.08
N VAL A 23 1.74 3.28 44.99
CA VAL A 23 1.10 4.29 44.14
C VAL A 23 0.55 3.58 42.92
N ALA A 24 -0.75 3.81 42.65
CA ALA A 24 -1.40 3.29 41.47
C ALA A 24 -1.45 4.35 40.36
N GLY A 25 -1.61 3.90 39.12
CA GLY A 25 -1.81 4.80 38.01
C GLY A 25 -2.22 4.09 36.73
N LEU A 26 -2.58 4.91 35.73
CA LEU A 26 -3.04 4.49 34.43
C LEU A 26 -2.16 5.10 33.34
N VAL A 27 -1.91 4.34 32.27
CA VAL A 27 -1.14 4.81 31.12
C VAL A 27 -2.01 4.86 29.88
N PHE A 28 -1.96 5.99 29.17
CA PHE A 28 -2.72 6.30 27.98
C PHE A 28 -1.81 6.66 26.80
N ASP A 29 -2.32 6.48 25.58
CA ASP A 29 -1.75 7.08 24.38
C ASP A 29 -2.12 8.56 24.31
N GLN A 30 -1.15 9.44 24.07
CA GLN A 30 -1.39 10.90 23.97
C GLN A 30 -2.24 11.29 22.75
N THR A 31 -2.19 10.51 21.67
CA THR A 31 -2.89 10.81 20.41
C THR A 31 -4.28 10.19 20.42
N THR A 32 -4.38 8.88 20.66
CA THR A 32 -5.66 8.16 20.60
C THR A 32 -6.46 8.24 21.90
N HIS A 33 -5.84 8.66 23.01
CA HIS A 33 -6.42 8.65 24.36
C HIS A 33 -6.84 7.24 24.84
N GLU A 34 -6.37 6.19 24.18
CA GLU A 34 -6.66 4.81 24.54
C GLU A 34 -5.74 4.33 25.67
N ARG A 35 -6.22 3.37 26.46
CA ARG A 35 -5.45 2.72 27.53
C ARG A 35 -4.41 1.79 26.93
N ILE A 36 -3.16 1.94 27.36
CA ILE A 36 -2.04 1.15 26.81
C ILE A 36 -1.45 0.18 27.83
N ALA A 37 -1.51 -1.12 27.52
CA ALA A 37 -0.91 -2.19 28.33
C ALA A 37 0.56 -2.46 27.94
N LYS A 38 1.26 -3.30 28.73
CA LYS A 38 2.67 -3.70 28.58
C LYS A 38 3.65 -2.52 28.64
N VAL A 39 3.36 -1.54 29.48
CA VAL A 39 4.22 -0.39 29.78
C VAL A 39 5.08 -0.74 30.99
N ASN A 40 6.38 -0.49 30.90
CA ASN A 40 7.31 -0.63 32.01
C ASN A 40 7.39 0.68 32.80
N VAL A 41 7.11 0.62 34.09
CA VAL A 41 7.22 1.73 35.04
C VAL A 41 8.37 1.43 35.99
N ARG A 42 9.39 2.28 35.97
CA ARG A 42 10.61 2.12 36.77
C ARG A 42 10.82 3.31 37.68
N ASN A 43 11.00 3.08 38.97
CA ASN A 43 11.40 4.12 39.91
C ASN A 43 12.93 4.29 39.88
N LEU A 44 13.38 5.52 39.67
CA LEU A 44 14.80 5.84 39.55
C LEU A 44 15.55 5.72 40.88
N ARG A 45 14.90 5.98 42.02
CA ARG A 45 15.53 5.96 43.35
C ARG A 45 15.88 4.55 43.81
N ASN A 46 14.91 3.64 43.79
CA ASN A 46 15.08 2.27 44.31
C ASN A 46 15.35 1.24 43.20
N GLY A 47 15.32 1.65 41.92
CA GLY A 47 15.52 0.78 40.77
C GLY A 47 14.39 -0.21 40.50
N GLN A 48 13.30 -0.18 41.28
CA GLN A 48 12.18 -1.10 41.14
C GLN A 48 11.47 -0.86 39.80
N SER A 49 11.14 -1.94 39.09
CA SER A 49 10.47 -1.90 37.80
C SER A 49 9.27 -2.83 37.82
N VAL A 50 8.13 -2.36 37.34
CA VAL A 50 6.89 -3.14 37.22
C VAL A 50 6.22 -2.87 35.88
N TYR A 51 5.61 -3.90 35.32
CA TYR A 51 4.76 -3.75 34.13
C TYR A 51 3.31 -3.51 34.53
N ASN A 52 2.61 -2.69 33.76
CA ASN A 52 1.18 -2.49 33.95
C ASN A 52 0.33 -3.67 33.43
N ASN A 53 -0.89 -3.80 33.96
CA ASN A 53 -1.81 -4.90 33.62
C ASN A 53 -2.53 -4.66 32.27
N LEU A 54 -3.39 -5.61 31.87
CA LEU A 54 -4.19 -5.50 30.64
C LEU A 54 -5.24 -4.37 30.66
N LYS A 55 -5.59 -3.86 31.85
CA LYS A 55 -6.46 -2.67 32.04
C LYS A 55 -5.68 -1.34 32.02
N ALA A 56 -4.38 -1.43 31.71
CA ALA A 56 -3.40 -0.36 31.73
C ALA A 56 -3.06 0.23 33.12
N GLU A 57 -3.40 -0.47 34.19
CA GLU A 57 -3.12 -0.07 35.57
C GLU A 57 -1.75 -0.58 36.04
N PHE A 58 -0.96 0.27 36.67
CA PHE A 58 0.27 -0.11 37.37
C PHE A 58 0.16 0.16 38.86
N LYS A 59 0.93 -0.58 39.66
CA LYS A 59 1.12 -0.34 41.10
C LYS A 59 2.59 -0.49 41.42
N ILE A 60 3.22 0.57 41.93
CA ILE A 60 4.65 0.60 42.26
C ILE A 60 4.87 1.21 43.65
N MET A 61 5.85 0.70 44.39
CA MET A 61 6.22 1.26 45.69
C MET A 61 7.07 2.51 45.48
N ALA A 62 6.55 3.68 45.86
CA ALA A 62 7.22 4.96 45.65
C ALA A 62 6.82 5.98 46.72
N ARG A 63 7.53 7.12 46.74
CA ARG A 63 7.26 8.24 47.65
C ARG A 63 7.08 9.54 46.86
N PRO A 64 6.36 10.53 47.40
CA PRO A 64 6.37 11.89 46.86
C PRO A 64 7.81 12.41 46.75
N GLY A 65 8.16 12.97 45.60
CA GLY A 65 9.51 13.38 45.22
C GLY A 65 10.27 12.35 44.36
N ASP A 66 9.83 11.09 44.32
CA ASP A 66 10.45 10.08 43.45
C ASP A 66 10.12 10.34 41.98
N VAL A 67 11.07 9.96 41.12
CA VAL A 67 10.97 10.08 39.68
C VAL A 67 10.70 8.69 39.08
N LEU A 68 9.59 8.56 38.36
CA LEU A 68 9.21 7.35 37.65
C LEU A 68 9.47 7.52 36.16
N ILE A 69 10.19 6.58 35.58
CA ILE A 69 10.44 6.46 34.14
C ILE A 69 9.42 5.47 33.57
N ILE A 70 8.65 5.93 32.59
CA ILE A 70 7.65 5.16 31.91
C ILE A 70 8.14 4.89 30.49
N SER A 71 8.28 3.61 30.15
CA SER A 71 8.85 3.19 28.87
C SER A 71 8.04 2.06 28.24
N LYS A 72 7.90 2.12 26.92
CA LYS A 72 7.24 1.08 26.12
C LYS A 72 7.82 1.08 24.71
N GLN A 73 7.92 -0.10 24.10
CA GLN A 73 8.34 -0.24 22.72
C GLN A 73 7.38 0.51 21.77
N ASN A 74 7.92 1.21 20.78
CA ASN A 74 7.19 2.07 19.83
C ASN A 74 6.57 3.35 20.44
N TYR A 75 6.95 3.71 21.67
CA TYR A 75 6.60 4.97 22.33
C TYR A 75 7.86 5.71 22.78
N PHE A 76 7.80 7.04 22.82
CA PHE A 76 8.82 7.83 23.52
C PHE A 76 8.69 7.59 25.03
N SER A 77 9.82 7.38 25.70
CA SER A 77 9.83 7.26 27.16
C SER A 77 9.57 8.61 27.79
N ASP A 78 8.76 8.62 28.84
CA ASP A 78 8.42 9.83 29.59
C ASP A 78 8.75 9.66 31.07
N THR A 79 8.91 10.77 31.77
CA THR A 79 9.33 10.80 33.17
C THR A 79 8.38 11.65 33.99
N ILE A 80 7.84 11.10 35.06
CA ILE A 80 6.96 11.83 35.98
C ILE A 80 7.60 11.94 37.36
N THR A 81 7.41 13.10 38.00
CA THR A 81 7.77 13.30 39.41
C THR A 81 6.52 13.17 40.26
N LEU A 82 6.53 12.25 41.22
CA LEU A 82 5.40 12.03 42.11
C LEU A 82 5.22 13.22 43.07
N LYS A 83 4.04 13.84 43.06
CA LYS A 83 3.73 14.95 44.00
C LYS A 83 3.04 14.46 45.27
N SER A 84 2.27 13.39 45.17
CA SER A 84 1.50 12.80 46.26
C SER A 84 1.28 11.32 46.01
N TYR A 85 0.63 10.63 46.96
CA TYR A 85 0.23 9.23 46.80
C TYR A 85 -1.08 9.05 46.00
N ALA A 86 -1.56 10.10 45.33
CA ALA A 86 -2.76 10.02 44.48
C ALA A 86 -2.49 9.21 43.21
N ASP A 87 -3.56 8.68 42.62
CA ASP A 87 -3.50 7.94 41.37
C ASP A 87 -2.94 8.81 40.23
N GLN A 88 -1.97 8.27 39.51
CA GLN A 88 -1.28 9.00 38.44
C GLN A 88 -1.87 8.66 37.07
N MET A 89 -2.12 9.68 36.24
CA MET A 89 -2.48 9.50 34.83
C MET A 89 -1.29 9.90 33.96
N VAL A 90 -0.80 8.97 33.14
CA VAL A 90 0.40 9.16 32.31
C VAL A 90 0.03 9.03 30.84
N TYR A 91 0.53 9.94 30.00
CA TYR A 91 0.28 9.93 28.56
C TYR A 91 1.59 9.73 27.81
N LEU A 92 1.71 8.66 27.03
CA LEU A 92 2.88 8.40 26.21
C LEU A 92 2.62 8.79 24.75
N LYS A 93 3.62 9.41 24.13
CA LYS A 93 3.60 9.73 22.70
C LYS A 93 4.13 8.57 21.88
N ALA A 94 3.39 8.11 20.88
CA ALA A 94 3.85 7.09 19.94
C ALA A 94 5.10 7.57 19.17
N SER A 95 6.12 6.71 19.08
CA SER A 95 7.38 6.98 18.37
C SER A 95 7.33 6.59 16.90
N SER A 96 6.41 5.70 16.51
CA SER A 96 6.20 5.29 15.13
C SER A 96 4.88 5.85 14.61
N ILE A 97 4.93 6.60 13.50
CA ILE A 97 3.73 6.84 12.70
C ILE A 97 3.40 5.51 12.03
N MET A 98 2.37 4.82 12.50
CA MET A 98 1.87 3.63 11.82
C MET A 98 1.16 4.11 10.54
N LEU A 99 1.88 4.10 9.42
CA LEU A 99 1.29 4.36 8.12
C LEU A 99 0.31 3.22 7.81
N ASN A 100 -0.92 3.57 7.45
CA ASN A 100 -1.90 2.57 7.01
C ASN A 100 -1.34 1.83 5.80
N GLU A 101 -1.39 0.50 5.83
CA GLU A 101 -1.01 -0.32 4.69
C GLU A 101 -1.99 -0.05 3.55
N VAL A 102 -1.52 0.66 2.52
CA VAL A 102 -2.26 0.76 1.26
C VAL A 102 -2.04 -0.55 0.53
N ASN A 103 -2.99 -1.47 0.68
CA ASN A 103 -2.98 -2.72 -0.08
C ASN A 103 -3.35 -2.38 -1.54
N VAL A 104 -2.35 -1.99 -2.34
CA VAL A 104 -2.50 -1.82 -3.79
C VAL A 104 -2.63 -3.20 -4.39
N ARG A 105 -3.86 -3.72 -4.42
CA ARG A 105 -4.18 -4.89 -5.24
C ARG A 105 -4.15 -4.42 -6.69
N ASP A 106 -3.00 -4.59 -7.32
CA ASP A 106 -2.86 -4.48 -8.77
C ASP A 106 -3.71 -5.59 -9.39
N THR A 107 -5.02 -5.34 -9.45
CA THR A 107 -5.93 -6.25 -10.12
C THR A 107 -5.63 -6.01 -11.58
N VAL A 108 -4.78 -6.86 -12.17
CA VAL A 108 -4.45 -6.79 -13.59
C VAL A 108 -5.77 -6.78 -14.35
N LEU A 109 -6.20 -5.59 -14.76
CA LEU A 109 -7.49 -5.43 -15.43
C LEU A 109 -7.42 -6.23 -16.72
N SER A 110 -8.40 -7.11 -16.92
CA SER A 110 -8.67 -7.71 -18.23
C SER A 110 -8.60 -6.64 -19.32
N ALA A 111 -8.10 -6.97 -20.50
CA ALA A 111 -7.95 -6.05 -21.61
C ALA A 111 -9.31 -5.39 -21.93
N GLN A 112 -10.39 -6.16 -21.75
CA GLN A 112 -11.77 -5.68 -21.87
C GLN A 112 -12.11 -4.63 -20.81
N LYS A 113 -11.83 -4.89 -19.53
CA LYS A 113 -12.08 -3.92 -18.45
C LYS A 113 -11.25 -2.65 -18.62
N LYS A 114 -10.01 -2.78 -19.11
CA LYS A 114 -9.13 -1.64 -19.43
C LYS A 114 -9.72 -0.81 -20.57
N LEU A 115 -10.17 -1.45 -21.66
CA LEU A 115 -10.86 -0.78 -22.76
C LEU A 115 -12.14 -0.07 -22.29
N GLU A 116 -12.96 -0.71 -21.47
CA GLU A 116 -14.18 -0.11 -20.93
C GLU A 116 -13.87 1.11 -20.06
N LYS A 117 -12.83 1.04 -19.22
CA LYS A 117 -12.35 2.19 -18.44
C LYS A 117 -11.91 3.32 -19.37
N THR A 118 -11.08 3.04 -20.36
CA THR A 118 -10.64 4.03 -21.36
C THR A 118 -11.84 4.65 -22.09
N LYS A 119 -12.85 3.86 -22.47
CA LYS A 119 -14.07 4.39 -23.10
C LYS A 119 -14.85 5.34 -22.18
N ARG A 120 -14.92 5.04 -20.88
CA ARG A 120 -15.54 5.93 -19.88
C ARG A 120 -14.76 7.23 -19.70
N ASP A 121 -13.43 7.13 -19.60
CA ASP A 121 -12.54 8.29 -19.44
C ASP A 121 -12.60 9.21 -20.67
N TYR A 122 -12.75 8.64 -21.88
CA TYR A 122 -12.89 9.34 -23.16
C TYR A 122 -14.34 9.38 -23.67
N SER A 123 -15.31 9.64 -22.79
CA SER A 123 -16.75 9.60 -23.10
C SER A 123 -17.19 10.50 -24.27
N LYS A 124 -16.54 11.65 -24.48
CA LYS A 124 -16.85 12.56 -25.61
C LYS A 124 -16.58 11.93 -26.99
N ILE A 125 -15.58 11.06 -27.08
CA ILE A 125 -15.16 10.39 -28.33
C ILE A 125 -16.06 9.19 -28.63
N TYR A 126 -16.56 8.52 -27.59
CA TYR A 126 -17.48 7.39 -27.70
C TYR A 126 -18.97 7.77 -27.60
N GLY A 127 -19.27 9.03 -27.28
CA GLY A 127 -20.61 9.62 -27.22
C GLY A 127 -20.94 10.44 -28.47
N SER A 128 -21.09 11.76 -28.32
CA SER A 128 -21.58 12.66 -29.38
C SER A 128 -20.73 12.65 -30.67
N LEU A 129 -19.40 12.51 -30.55
CA LEU A 129 -18.49 12.43 -31.71
C LEU A 129 -18.41 11.02 -32.32
N SER A 130 -19.01 10.01 -31.67
CA SER A 130 -19.07 8.62 -32.17
C SER A 130 -20.25 8.39 -33.10
N ASN A 131 -21.15 9.35 -33.28
CA ASN A 131 -22.36 9.12 -34.03
C ASN A 131 -22.02 8.99 -35.52
N ARG A 132 -22.08 7.77 -36.04
CA ARG A 132 -21.78 7.42 -37.44
C ARG A 132 -23.04 7.26 -38.26
N ASP A 133 -24.21 7.46 -37.66
CA ASP A 133 -25.46 7.23 -38.36
C ASP A 133 -25.71 8.36 -39.36
N LEU A 134 -25.52 8.04 -40.64
CA LEU A 134 -25.79 8.95 -41.75
C LEU A 134 -27.29 9.11 -41.98
N LEU A 135 -28.13 8.30 -41.32
CA LEU A 135 -29.58 8.34 -41.39
C LEU A 135 -30.13 8.62 -39.99
N THR A 136 -30.55 9.86 -39.74
CA THR A 136 -31.24 10.23 -38.51
C THR A 136 -32.73 10.19 -38.74
N VAL A 137 -33.45 9.45 -37.90
CA VAL A 137 -34.91 9.47 -37.89
C VAL A 137 -35.35 10.72 -37.12
N SER A 138 -35.91 11.70 -37.83
CA SER A 138 -36.46 12.89 -37.18
C SER A 138 -37.68 12.51 -36.33
N PRO A 139 -37.94 13.16 -35.17
CA PRO A 139 -39.18 12.98 -34.40
C PRO A 139 -40.38 13.43 -35.26
N GLY A 140 -40.91 12.50 -36.06
CA GLY A 140 -41.88 12.81 -37.12
C GLY A 140 -41.86 11.84 -38.32
N GLY A 141 -40.95 10.85 -38.36
CA GLY A 141 -41.00 9.74 -39.33
C GLY A 141 -40.34 10.01 -40.69
N GLY A 142 -39.58 11.10 -40.83
CA GLY A 142 -38.76 11.36 -42.01
C GLY A 142 -37.31 10.88 -41.84
N ALA A 143 -36.76 10.22 -42.87
CA ALA A 143 -35.34 9.90 -42.96
C ALA A 143 -34.55 11.17 -43.33
N GLY A 144 -33.79 11.71 -42.39
CA GLY A 144 -32.88 12.84 -42.62
C GLY A 144 -31.42 12.37 -42.75
N ILE A 145 -30.61 13.08 -43.52
CA ILE A 145 -29.16 12.85 -43.55
C ILE A 145 -28.57 13.37 -42.23
N GLY A 146 -27.79 12.55 -41.53
CA GLY A 146 -27.13 12.89 -40.27
C GLY A 146 -26.06 13.96 -40.46
N ILE A 147 -26.45 15.24 -40.35
CA ILE A 147 -25.56 16.40 -40.51
C ILE A 147 -24.38 16.33 -39.52
N ASP A 148 -24.63 15.86 -38.30
CA ASP A 148 -23.60 15.69 -37.27
C ASP A 148 -22.55 14.63 -37.66
N ALA A 149 -22.95 13.54 -38.31
CA ALA A 149 -22.02 12.50 -38.77
C ALA A 149 -21.12 13.04 -39.90
N ILE A 150 -21.69 13.79 -40.85
CA ILE A 150 -20.93 14.45 -41.93
C ILE A 150 -19.98 15.50 -41.36
N TRP A 151 -20.46 16.33 -40.43
CA TRP A 151 -19.64 17.33 -39.74
C TRP A 151 -18.49 16.70 -38.95
N ASN A 152 -18.74 15.60 -38.24
CA ASN A 152 -17.70 14.86 -37.53
C ASN A 152 -16.67 14.27 -38.50
N MET A 153 -17.06 13.78 -39.68
CA MET A 153 -16.12 13.27 -40.67
C MET A 153 -15.20 14.37 -41.26
N ILE A 154 -15.70 15.60 -41.40
CA ILE A 154 -14.97 16.70 -42.04
C ILE A 154 -14.19 17.55 -41.01
N SER A 155 -14.74 17.75 -39.82
CA SER A 155 -14.16 18.62 -38.79
C SER A 155 -12.83 18.10 -38.24
N LYS A 156 -11.96 19.03 -37.85
CA LYS A 156 -10.67 18.71 -37.20
C LYS A 156 -10.88 17.92 -35.90
N SER A 157 -11.93 18.23 -35.15
CA SER A 157 -12.30 17.53 -33.92
C SER A 157 -12.69 16.07 -34.16
N GLY A 158 -13.49 15.79 -35.20
CA GLY A 158 -13.87 14.41 -35.48
C GLY A 158 -12.75 13.59 -36.12
N ARG A 159 -11.88 14.20 -36.95
CA ARG A 159 -10.63 13.54 -37.40
C ARG A 159 -9.71 13.15 -36.24
N ASN A 160 -9.52 14.06 -35.27
CA ASN A 160 -8.74 13.77 -34.07
C ASN A 160 -9.40 12.68 -33.21
N ALA A 161 -10.72 12.70 -33.08
CA ALA A 161 -11.47 11.68 -32.37
C ALA A 161 -11.30 10.30 -33.01
N GLU A 162 -11.39 10.21 -34.34
CA GLU A 162 -11.17 8.96 -35.09
C GLU A 162 -9.74 8.43 -34.92
N HIS A 163 -8.73 9.30 -35.02
CA HIS A 163 -7.34 8.92 -34.77
C HIS A 163 -7.14 8.37 -33.35
N LEU A 164 -7.74 9.01 -32.34
CA LEU A 164 -7.67 8.52 -30.96
C LEU A 164 -8.42 7.18 -30.78
N ARG A 165 -9.53 6.95 -31.49
CA ARG A 165 -10.20 5.63 -31.48
C ARG A 165 -9.31 4.54 -32.05
N GLN A 166 -8.60 4.82 -33.14
CA GLN A 166 -7.65 3.87 -33.74
C GLN A 166 -6.52 3.54 -32.77
N ILE A 167 -5.98 4.52 -32.05
CA ILE A 167 -5.00 4.30 -30.99
C ILE A 167 -5.57 3.39 -29.89
N ILE A 168 -6.77 3.70 -29.39
CA ILE A 168 -7.41 2.93 -28.31
C ILE A 168 -7.70 1.48 -28.76
N GLU A 169 -8.11 1.28 -30.01
CA GLU A 169 -8.32 -0.05 -30.58
C GLU A 169 -7.00 -0.82 -30.70
N GLN A 170 -5.93 -0.15 -31.15
CA GLN A 170 -4.61 -0.75 -31.24
C GLN A 170 -4.09 -1.14 -29.86
N ASP A 171 -4.25 -0.26 -28.86
CA ASP A 171 -3.91 -0.52 -27.47
C ASP A 171 -4.69 -1.72 -26.93
N TYR A 172 -5.98 -1.81 -27.22
CA TYR A 172 -6.77 -2.97 -26.83
C TYR A 172 -6.21 -4.27 -27.41
N LYS A 173 -5.89 -4.30 -28.71
CA LYS A 173 -5.29 -5.48 -29.36
C LYS A 173 -3.96 -5.87 -28.71
N ILE A 174 -3.10 -4.89 -28.43
CA ILE A 174 -1.83 -5.07 -27.70
C ILE A 174 -2.08 -5.68 -26.32
N ASN A 175 -3.02 -5.12 -25.55
CA ASN A 175 -3.34 -5.64 -24.21
C ASN A 175 -3.89 -7.07 -24.25
N VAL A 176 -4.72 -7.43 -25.25
CA VAL A 176 -5.21 -8.81 -25.42
C VAL A 176 -4.05 -9.77 -25.70
N ILE A 177 -3.13 -9.37 -26.57
CA ILE A 177 -1.92 -10.16 -26.85
C ILE A 177 -1.11 -10.35 -25.57
N ASP A 178 -0.84 -9.27 -24.83
CA ASP A 178 0.04 -9.31 -23.65
C ASP A 178 -0.56 -10.11 -22.50
N GLN A 179 -1.89 -10.20 -22.41
CA GLN A 179 -2.55 -11.05 -21.42
C GLN A 179 -2.32 -12.53 -21.68
N ARG A 180 -2.43 -12.96 -22.94
CA ARG A 180 -2.22 -14.36 -23.31
C ARG A 180 -0.74 -14.71 -23.44
N PHE A 181 0.04 -13.81 -24.04
CA PHE A 181 1.48 -13.92 -24.25
C PHE A 181 2.26 -13.19 -23.14
N ASN A 182 1.93 -13.48 -21.88
CA ASN A 182 2.59 -12.84 -20.74
C ASN A 182 3.93 -13.53 -20.41
N LYS A 183 4.81 -12.78 -19.73
CA LYS A 183 6.17 -13.22 -19.38
C LYS A 183 6.20 -14.54 -18.62
N THR A 184 5.33 -14.70 -17.63
CA THR A 184 5.25 -15.92 -16.80
C THR A 184 4.90 -17.15 -17.65
N PHE A 185 3.87 -17.04 -18.49
CA PHE A 185 3.44 -18.13 -19.36
C PHE A 185 4.54 -18.53 -20.36
N VAL A 186 5.15 -17.53 -21.03
CA VAL A 186 6.22 -17.77 -21.99
C VAL A 186 7.45 -18.39 -21.32
N GLN A 187 7.82 -17.91 -20.13
CA GLN A 187 8.92 -18.46 -19.36
C GLN A 187 8.66 -19.91 -18.95
N GLN A 188 7.47 -20.23 -18.44
CA GLN A 188 7.10 -21.60 -18.07
C GLN A 188 7.12 -22.55 -19.28
N LEU A 189 6.68 -22.07 -20.44
CA LEU A 189 6.62 -22.90 -21.65
C LEU A 189 7.99 -23.08 -22.33
N THR A 190 8.86 -22.07 -22.27
CA THR A 190 10.13 -22.05 -23.01
C THR A 190 11.35 -22.35 -22.15
N GLY A 191 11.29 -22.13 -20.84
CA GLY A 191 12.41 -22.20 -19.92
C GLY A 191 13.45 -21.08 -20.07
N LEU A 192 13.21 -20.08 -20.93
CA LEU A 192 14.15 -18.97 -21.16
C LEU A 192 14.24 -18.07 -19.92
N GLN A 193 15.45 -17.58 -19.64
CA GLN A 193 15.72 -16.61 -18.58
C GLN A 193 16.06 -15.24 -19.17
N GLU A 194 16.03 -14.19 -18.35
CA GLU A 194 16.46 -12.86 -18.79
C GLU A 194 17.97 -12.83 -19.11
N PRO A 195 18.42 -12.06 -20.12
CA PRO A 195 17.65 -11.16 -21.01
C PRO A 195 17.05 -11.85 -22.25
N GLN A 196 17.32 -13.15 -22.44
CA GLN A 196 16.90 -13.90 -23.63
C GLN A 196 15.38 -14.01 -23.74
N LEU A 197 14.68 -14.13 -22.61
CA LEU A 197 13.22 -14.15 -22.54
C LEU A 197 12.63 -12.87 -23.14
N THR A 198 13.10 -11.70 -22.73
CA THR A 198 12.64 -10.41 -23.28
C THR A 198 12.91 -10.33 -24.79
N ASN A 199 14.11 -10.71 -25.24
CA ASN A 199 14.46 -10.71 -26.67
C ASN A 199 13.55 -11.64 -27.48
N PHE A 200 13.26 -12.83 -26.96
CA PHE A 200 12.34 -13.77 -27.58
C PHE A 200 10.93 -13.18 -27.70
N MET A 201 10.41 -12.61 -26.61
CA MET A 201 9.06 -12.04 -26.58
C MET A 201 8.89 -10.86 -27.54
N VAL A 202 9.91 -10.00 -27.66
CA VAL A 202 9.90 -8.88 -28.62
C VAL A 202 9.95 -9.40 -30.06
N LYS A 203 10.79 -10.39 -30.33
CA LYS A 203 11.00 -10.90 -31.70
C LYS A 203 9.85 -11.75 -32.23
N TYR A 204 9.26 -12.57 -31.37
CA TYR A 204 8.24 -13.57 -31.73
C TYR A 204 6.87 -13.25 -31.13
N ARG A 205 6.57 -11.96 -30.97
CA ARG A 205 5.25 -11.51 -30.51
C ARG A 205 4.16 -12.00 -31.46
N PRO A 206 3.12 -12.71 -30.98
CA PRO A 206 2.05 -13.20 -31.83
C PRO A 206 1.14 -12.06 -32.32
N SER A 207 0.41 -12.32 -33.42
CA SER A 207 -0.61 -11.40 -33.90
C SER A 207 -1.86 -11.44 -33.02
N TYR A 208 -2.68 -10.39 -33.09
CA TYR A 208 -3.96 -10.35 -32.38
C TYR A 208 -4.86 -11.54 -32.75
N TYR A 209 -4.96 -11.85 -34.05
CA TYR A 209 -5.72 -13.00 -34.53
C TYR A 209 -5.27 -14.29 -33.84
N MET A 210 -3.96 -14.60 -33.88
CA MET A 210 -3.39 -15.78 -33.22
C MET A 210 -3.68 -15.81 -31.71
N ALA A 211 -3.61 -14.66 -31.04
CA ALA A 211 -3.92 -14.56 -29.61
C ALA A 211 -5.40 -14.82 -29.30
N THR A 212 -6.33 -14.53 -30.22
CA THR A 212 -7.77 -14.68 -29.99
C THR A 212 -8.39 -15.96 -30.53
N THR A 213 -7.86 -16.54 -31.61
CA THR A 213 -8.51 -17.65 -32.32
C THR A 213 -7.84 -18.99 -32.09
N ALA A 214 -6.53 -19.03 -31.84
CA ALA A 214 -5.82 -20.27 -31.63
C ALA A 214 -6.29 -20.95 -30.34
N SER A 215 -6.46 -22.27 -30.37
CA SER A 215 -6.59 -23.08 -29.15
C SER A 215 -5.32 -23.00 -28.31
N ASP A 216 -5.40 -23.38 -27.03
CA ASP A 216 -4.23 -23.35 -26.15
C ASP A 216 -3.10 -24.26 -26.64
N TYR A 217 -3.46 -25.40 -27.25
CA TYR A 217 -2.50 -26.31 -27.86
C TYR A 217 -1.78 -25.68 -29.06
N GLU A 218 -2.53 -25.08 -30.00
CA GLU A 218 -1.96 -24.41 -31.18
C GLU A 218 -1.09 -23.23 -30.78
N PHE A 219 -1.52 -22.45 -29.79
CA PHE A 219 -0.76 -21.33 -29.26
C PHE A 219 0.56 -21.78 -28.62
N ALA A 220 0.51 -22.82 -27.79
CA ALA A 220 1.72 -23.41 -27.20
C ALA A 220 2.66 -24.01 -28.27
N SER A 221 2.10 -24.68 -29.28
CA SER A 221 2.86 -25.23 -30.41
C SER A 221 3.56 -24.14 -31.21
N TYR A 222 2.88 -23.03 -31.49
CA TYR A 222 3.45 -21.84 -32.13
C TYR A 222 4.66 -21.30 -31.35
N ILE A 223 4.53 -21.16 -30.03
CA ILE A 223 5.63 -20.68 -29.18
C ILE A 223 6.81 -21.65 -29.21
N LYS A 224 6.57 -22.95 -29.10
CA LYS A 224 7.64 -23.98 -29.19
C LYS A 224 8.34 -23.98 -30.55
N ALA A 225 7.59 -23.82 -31.64
CA ALA A 225 8.16 -23.72 -32.98
C ALA A 225 9.06 -22.48 -33.12
N ASN A 226 8.63 -21.34 -32.58
CA ASN A 226 9.43 -20.12 -32.56
C ASN A 226 10.63 -20.21 -31.62
N LEU A 227 10.53 -20.91 -30.49
CA LEU A 227 11.66 -21.18 -29.60
C LEU A 227 12.76 -21.93 -30.33
N LYS A 228 12.41 -22.96 -31.11
CA LYS A 228 13.36 -23.70 -31.95
C LYS A 228 14.06 -22.79 -32.97
N ARG A 229 13.36 -21.77 -33.50
CA ARG A 229 13.95 -20.77 -34.41
C ARG A 229 14.87 -19.80 -33.66
N PHE A 230 14.47 -19.35 -32.47
CA PHE A 230 15.24 -18.45 -31.63
C PHE A 230 16.57 -19.08 -31.20
N LEU A 231 16.55 -20.33 -30.74
CA LEU A 231 17.76 -21.05 -30.28
C LEU A 231 18.78 -21.32 -31.39
N ARG A 232 18.37 -21.30 -32.67
CA ARG A 232 19.30 -21.40 -33.80
C ARG A 232 20.12 -20.12 -34.00
N TYR A 233 19.58 -18.97 -33.61
CA TYR A 233 20.22 -17.66 -33.78
C TYR A 233 19.97 -16.75 -32.56
N PRO A 234 20.49 -17.10 -31.37
CA PRO A 234 20.18 -16.38 -30.12
C PRO A 234 20.70 -14.93 -30.10
N ASN A 235 21.76 -14.64 -30.86
CA ASN A 235 22.46 -13.35 -30.85
C ASN A 235 22.12 -12.44 -32.04
N ALA A 236 21.20 -12.82 -32.93
CA ALA A 236 20.89 -12.03 -34.14
C ALA A 236 20.04 -10.77 -33.87
N ALA A 237 19.73 -10.49 -32.60
CA ALA A 237 18.91 -9.35 -32.20
C ALA A 237 19.36 -8.81 -30.83
N SER A 238 20.60 -8.32 -30.73
CA SER A 238 20.85 -7.27 -29.75
C SER A 238 20.08 -6.03 -30.20
N MET A 239 19.14 -5.56 -29.38
CA MET A 239 18.52 -4.26 -29.59
C MET A 239 19.64 -3.21 -29.70
N PRO A 240 19.58 -2.26 -30.65
CA PRO A 240 20.51 -1.13 -30.63
C PRO A 240 20.40 -0.43 -29.28
N SER A 241 21.54 -0.12 -28.66
CA SER A 241 21.58 0.66 -27.42
C SER A 241 20.83 1.97 -27.64
N LEU A 242 19.83 2.26 -26.81
CA LEU A 242 19.19 3.56 -26.78
C LEU A 242 20.28 4.59 -26.40
N LYS A 243 20.64 5.45 -27.36
CA LYS A 243 21.47 6.63 -27.12
C LYS A 243 20.65 7.74 -26.50
#